data_AF-A0A5F0LSS0-F1
#
_entry.id   AF-A0A5F0LSS0-F1
#
_cell.length_a   1.000
_cell.length_b   1.000
_cell.length_c   1.000
_cell.angle_alpha   90.00
_cell.angle_beta   90.00
_cell.angle_gamma   90.00
#
_symmetry.space_group_name_H-M   'P 1'
#
loop_
_entity.id
_entity.type
_entity.pdbx_description
1 polymer ?
#
loop_
_entity_poly.entity_id
_entity_poly.type
_entity_poly.pdbx_seq_one_letter_code
_entity_poly.pdbx_strand_id
1 'polypeptide(L)' 'RGQLTLFMRSDELEAAWEWVEPILEHWDQEESDPIPYSAGTWGPAAASALIGRDGLQWREEALPEV' A
#
# COMPACT_ATOMS: atom_id res chain seq x y z
N ARG A 1 21.69 16.24 -19.60
CA ARG A 1 20.56 17.20 -19.59
C ARG A 1 19.52 16.67 -18.61
N GLY A 2 19.11 17.44 -17.60
CA GLY A 2 18.11 16.98 -16.62
C GLY A 2 16.70 17.05 -17.20
N GLN A 3 15.93 15.97 -17.06
CA GLN A 3 14.52 15.91 -17.47
C GLN A 3 13.64 16.11 -16.23
N LEU A 4 13.05 17.30 -16.12
CA LEU A 4 12.21 17.67 -14.96
C LEU A 4 10.95 16.82 -14.82
N THR A 5 10.55 16.07 -15.85
CA THR A 5 9.41 15.14 -15.84
C THR A 5 9.64 13.88 -15.02
N LEU A 6 10.88 13.59 -14.64
CA LEU A 6 11.23 12.44 -13.79
C LEU A 6 11.26 12.80 -12.30
N PHE A 7 10.95 14.06 -11.96
CA PHE A 7 10.94 14.56 -10.61
C PHE A 7 9.52 14.93 -10.22
N MET A 8 9.12 14.59 -9.00
CA MET A 8 7.85 15.03 -8.44
C MET A 8 7.83 16.53 -8.30
N ARG A 9 6.68 17.13 -8.58
CA ARG A 9 6.45 18.54 -8.34
C ARG A 9 6.05 18.78 -6.87
N SER A 10 6.23 20.01 -6.39
CA SER A 10 5.90 20.37 -5.00
C SER A 10 4.43 20.16 -4.68
N ASP A 11 3.54 20.53 -5.60
CA ASP A 11 2.10 20.38 -5.47
C ASP A 11 1.66 18.91 -5.41
N GLU A 12 2.31 18.04 -6.20
CA GLU A 12 2.06 16.59 -6.16
C GLU A 12 2.53 15.97 -4.84
N LEU A 13 3.65 16.46 -4.29
CA LEU A 13 4.17 16.01 -3.00
C LEU A 13 3.25 16.42 -1.84
N GLU A 14 2.78 17.66 -1.83
CA GLU A 14 1.83 18.16 -0.82
C GLU A 14 0.54 17.34 -0.84
N ALA A 15 -0.04 17.10 -2.02
CA ALA A 15 -1.23 16.28 -2.16
C ALA A 15 -1.00 14.83 -1.68
N ALA A 16 0.16 14.22 -1.96
CA ALA A 16 0.47 12.89 -1.45
C ALA A 16 0.52 12.85 0.09
N TRP A 17 1.09 13.89 0.72
CA TRP A 17 1.16 13.98 2.18
C TRP A 17 -0.21 14.17 2.83
N GLU A 18 -1.13 14.91 2.21
CA GLU A 18 -2.52 15.05 2.71
C GLU A 18 -3.21 13.68 2.91
N TRP A 19 -2.86 12.66 2.12
CA TRP A 19 -3.40 11.31 2.27
C TRP A 19 -2.63 10.45 3.28
N VAL A 20 -1.30 10.59 3.33
CA VAL A 20 -0.44 9.71 4.14
C VAL A 20 -0.41 10.14 5.60
N GLU A 21 -0.40 11.45 5.88
CA GLU A 21 -0.26 11.99 7.23
C GLU A 21 -1.33 11.47 8.21
N PRO A 22 -2.65 11.48 7.88
CA PRO A 22 -3.66 10.97 8.81
C PRO A 22 -3.53 9.47 9.11
N ILE A 23 -2.99 8.67 8.18
CA ILE A 23 -2.75 7.24 8.37
C ILE A 23 -1.63 7.03 9.38
N LEU A 24 -0.55 7.81 9.26
CA LEU A 24 0.58 7.76 10.19
C LEU A 24 0.20 8.25 11.58
N GLU A 25 -0.53 9.37 11.67
CA GLU A 25 -1.02 9.90 12.95
C GLU A 25 -1.91 8.88 13.68
N HIS A 26 -2.74 8.15 12.93
CA HIS A 26 -3.57 7.09 13.50
C HIS A 26 -2.72 5.93 14.04
N TRP A 27 -1.70 5.49 13.30
CA TRP A 27 -0.78 4.44 13.76
C TRP A 27 0.10 4.84 14.94
N ASP A 28 0.42 6.13 15.10
CA ASP A 28 1.17 6.62 16.26
C ASP A 28 0.31 6.62 17.54
N GLN A 29 -1.01 6.78 17.38
CA GLN A 29 -1.98 6.79 18.48
C GLN A 29 -2.51 5.40 18.84
N GLU A 30 -2.60 4.49 17.87
CA GLU A 30 -3.09 3.14 18.09
C GLU A 30 -1.96 2.16 18.38
N GLU A 31 -2.12 1.37 19.44
CA GLU A 31 -1.17 0.33 19.86
C GLU A 31 -1.44 -0.99 19.11
N SER A 32 -1.66 -0.92 17.79
CA SER A 32 -1.93 -2.11 16.97
C SER A 32 -0.71 -2.52 16.15
N ASP A 33 -0.23 -3.74 16.40
CA ASP A 33 0.87 -4.31 15.63
C ASP A 33 0.41 -4.71 14.20
N PRO A 34 1.29 -4.58 13.19
CA PRO A 34 1.03 -5.11 11.86
C PRO A 34 0.76 -6.62 11.90
N ILE A 35 -0.21 -7.07 11.09
CA ILE A 35 -0.53 -8.50 11.00
C ILE A 35 0.65 -9.25 10.35
N PRO A 36 1.24 -10.24 11.04
CA PRO A 36 2.38 -10.98 10.52
C PRO A 36 1.98 -11.89 9.35
N TYR A 37 2.93 -12.19 8.48
CA TYR A 37 2.77 -13.13 7.38
C TYR A 37 4.07 -13.93 7.15
N SER A 38 3.94 -15.12 6.58
CA SER A 38 5.08 -15.99 6.30
C SER A 38 5.96 -15.45 5.18
N ALA A 39 7.28 -15.53 5.35
CA ALA A 39 8.20 -15.16 4.28
C ALA A 39 7.95 -16.00 3.01
N GLY A 40 7.96 -15.35 1.85
CA GLY A 40 7.63 -15.97 0.56
C GLY A 40 6.14 -15.94 0.21
N THR A 41 5.26 -15.42 1.08
CA THR A 41 3.86 -15.14 0.73
C THR A 41 3.66 -13.67 0.36
N TRP A 42 2.50 -13.37 -0.22
CA TRP A 42 2.09 -12.02 -0.65
C TRP A 42 1.50 -11.14 0.46
N GLY A 43 1.52 -11.61 1.71
CA GLY A 43 0.96 -10.90 2.85
C GLY A 43 -0.07 -11.70 3.64
N PRO A 44 -0.74 -11.07 4.62
CA PRO A 44 -1.79 -11.68 5.42
C PRO A 44 -3.10 -11.79 4.63
N ALA A 45 -3.98 -12.73 5.01
CA ALA A 45 -5.30 -12.89 4.39
C ALA A 45 -6.17 -11.62 4.43
N ALA A 46 -5.90 -10.71 5.38
CA ALA A 46 -6.54 -9.40 5.46
C ALA A 46 -6.29 -8.54 4.21
N ALA A 47 -5.12 -8.65 3.58
CA ALA A 47 -4.78 -7.91 2.36
C ALA A 47 -5.60 -8.40 1.16
N SER A 48 -5.77 -9.71 0.99
CA SER A 48 -6.63 -10.30 -0.05
C SER A 48 -8.10 -9.99 0.20
N ALA A 49 -8.53 -10.04 1.47
CA ALA A 49 -9.90 -9.71 1.85
C ALA A 49 -10.24 -8.22 1.63
N LEU A 50 -9.27 -7.30 1.76
CA LEU A 50 -9.48 -5.87 1.53
C LEU A 50 -9.97 -5.60 0.11
N ILE A 51 -9.26 -6.10 -0.89
CA ILE A 51 -9.61 -5.90 -2.30
C ILE A 51 -10.74 -6.84 -2.77
N GLY A 52 -10.87 -8.01 -2.14
CA GLY A 52 -11.91 -8.97 -2.45
C GLY A 52 -13.32 -8.45 -2.14
N ARG A 53 -13.44 -7.47 -1.23
CA ARG A 53 -14.70 -6.74 -0.96
C ARG A 53 -15.25 -6.05 -2.22
N ASP A 54 -14.36 -5.61 -3.10
CA ASP A 54 -14.70 -4.95 -4.36
C ASP A 54 -14.72 -5.92 -5.55
N GLY A 55 -14.65 -7.24 -5.28
CA GLY A 55 -14.60 -8.29 -6.32
C GLY A 55 -13.27 -8.34 -7.08
N LEU A 56 -12.22 -7.73 -6.54
CA LEU A 56 -10.88 -7.71 -7.13
C LEU A 56 -10.00 -8.80 -6.52
N GLN A 57 -8.95 -9.18 -7.26
CA GLN A 57 -7.93 -10.12 -6.80
C GLN A 57 -6.54 -9.61 -7.17
N TRP A 58 -5.55 -9.88 -6.32
CA TRP A 58 -4.15 -9.56 -6.61
C TRP A 58 -3.69 -10.45 -7.75
N ARG A 59 -2.94 -9.88 -8.70
CA ARG A 59 -2.48 -10.62 -9.90
C ARG A 59 -1.63 -11.83 -9.51
N GLU A 60 -0.83 -11.64 -8.48
CA GLU A 60 0.10 -12.61 -7.91
C GLU A 60 -0.62 -13.79 -7.24
N GLU A 61 -1.87 -13.61 -6.81
CA GLU A 61 -2.73 -14.67 -6.27
C GLU A 61 -3.58 -15.35 -7.37
N ALA A 62 -3.81 -14.66 -8.49
CA ALA A 62 -4.70 -15.10 -9.55
C ALA A 62 -4.03 -16.06 -10.56
N LEU A 63 -2.71 -16.09 -10.64
CA LEU A 63 -1.97 -16.95 -11.57
C LEU A 63 -1.36 -18.14 -10.82
N PRO A 64 -1.50 -19.39 -11.31
CA PRO A 64 -0.64 -20.48 -10.85
C PRO A 64 0.81 -20.13 -11.23
N GLU A 65 1.74 -20.32 -10.31
CA GLU A 65 3.17 -20.11 -10.53
C GLU A 65 3.61 -20.81 -11.84
N VAL A 66 4.24 -20.07 -12.75
CA VAL A 66 4.91 -20.61 -13.95
C VAL A 66 6.32 -21.02 -13.57
#